data_AF-A0A2V5T2L2-F1
#
_entry.id   AF-A0A2V5T2L2-F1
#
_cell.length_a   1.000
_cell.length_b   1.000
_cell.length_c   1.000
_cell.angle_alpha   90.00
_cell.angle_beta   90.00
_cell.angle_gamma   90.00
#
_symmetry.space_group_name_H-M   'P 1'
#
loop_
_entity.id
_entity.type
_entity.pdbx_description
1 polymer ?
#
loop_
_entity_poly.entity_id
_entity_poly.type
_entity_poly.pdbx_seq_one_letter_code
_entity_poly.pdbx_strand_id
1 'polypeptide(L)'
;MKAAARLGALFICASATASDLHPIVEVQSGYLFGAASDGKWLKAEESARSVKADTTYQIYSLTVKLGEATGSAPKSVDEPCPDTMEVTLSEKPEDGVIALAAPWNALPRKPHMADTTQQVYVDAVRDFLKTKGIEQPKVKIDNILRIDLDGDGEEEVLITATNYFRKDESVPMR
;
A
#
# COMPACT_ATOMS: atom_id res chain seq x y z
N MET A 1 39.57 -56.43 -26.07
CA MET A 1 39.67 -55.18 -25.28
C MET A 1 38.32 -54.47 -25.38
N LYS A 2 37.55 -54.36 -24.29
CA LYS A 2 36.25 -53.68 -24.26
C LYS A 2 36.46 -52.28 -23.67
N ALA A 3 36.21 -51.23 -24.47
CA ALA A 3 36.24 -49.85 -24.00
C ALA A 3 34.90 -49.52 -23.34
N ALA A 4 34.92 -49.24 -22.04
CA ALA A 4 33.76 -48.77 -21.28
C ALA A 4 33.74 -47.23 -21.30
N ALA A 5 32.68 -46.65 -21.86
CA ALA A 5 32.40 -45.22 -21.81
C ALA A 5 32.06 -44.81 -20.37
N ARG A 6 32.71 -43.76 -19.87
CA ARG A 6 32.34 -43.09 -18.61
C ARG A 6 31.52 -41.85 -18.95
N LEU A 7 30.21 -41.93 -18.68
CA LEU A 7 29.33 -40.77 -18.71
C LEU A 7 29.43 -40.07 -17.35
N GLY A 8 30.12 -38.93 -17.30
CA GLY A 8 30.18 -38.09 -16.10
C GLY A 8 28.91 -37.24 -16.02
N ALA A 9 28.07 -37.48 -15.01
CA ALA A 9 26.94 -36.60 -14.71
C ALA A 9 27.45 -35.33 -14.02
N LEU A 10 27.34 -34.19 -14.71
CA LEU A 10 27.63 -32.88 -14.15
C LEU A 10 26.38 -32.39 -13.40
N PHE A 11 26.43 -32.41 -12.07
CA PHE A 11 25.40 -31.76 -11.25
C PHE A 11 25.63 -30.25 -11.24
N ILE A 12 24.79 -29.52 -11.97
CA ILE A 12 24.72 -28.06 -11.88
C ILE A 12 23.86 -27.75 -10.65
N CYS A 13 24.49 -27.30 -9.55
CA CYS A 13 23.76 -26.68 -8.45
C CYS A 13 23.19 -25.35 -8.94
N ALA A 14 21.89 -25.30 -9.24
CA ALA A 14 21.19 -24.04 -9.40
C ALA A 14 21.14 -23.33 -8.05
N SER A 15 21.91 -22.26 -7.88
CA SER A 15 21.75 -21.35 -6.75
C SER A 15 20.39 -20.69 -6.89
N ALA A 16 19.46 -21.00 -5.97
CA ALA A 16 18.24 -20.22 -5.84
C ALA A 16 18.64 -18.78 -5.50
N THR A 17 18.38 -17.85 -6.41
CA THR A 17 18.45 -16.42 -6.09
C THR A 17 17.41 -16.17 -5.00
N ALA A 18 17.83 -15.59 -3.87
CA ALA A 18 16.88 -15.12 -2.88
C ALA A 18 15.93 -14.15 -3.60
N SER A 19 14.63 -14.40 -3.48
CA SER A 19 13.61 -13.49 -4.01
C SER A 19 13.82 -12.09 -3.45
N ASP A 20 13.72 -11.09 -4.30
CA ASP A 20 13.74 -9.70 -3.84
C ASP A 20 12.51 -9.44 -2.96
N LEU A 21 12.77 -8.91 -1.76
CA LEU A 21 11.74 -8.58 -0.78
C LEU A 21 11.41 -7.10 -0.88
N HIS A 22 10.12 -6.78 -1.01
CA HIS A 22 9.64 -5.42 -1.18
C HIS A 22 8.71 -5.00 -0.04
N PRO A 23 9.27 -4.61 1.12
CA PRO A 23 8.49 -4.21 2.27
C PRO A 23 7.72 -2.90 2.04
N ILE A 24 6.54 -2.84 2.66
CA ILE A 24 5.59 -1.72 2.60
C ILE A 24 5.32 -1.24 4.03
N VAL A 25 5.59 0.04 4.27
CA VAL A 25 5.46 0.68 5.59
C VAL A 25 4.49 1.86 5.47
N GLU A 26 3.58 2.01 6.43
CA GLU A 26 2.77 3.22 6.56
C GLU A 26 3.64 4.35 7.14
N VAL A 27 3.66 5.49 6.47
CA VAL A 27 4.69 6.51 6.70
C VAL A 27 4.60 7.13 8.10
N GLN A 28 3.38 7.44 8.57
CA GLN A 28 3.20 8.23 9.79
C GLN A 28 3.47 7.39 11.05
N SER A 29 2.79 6.26 11.17
CA SER A 29 2.96 5.30 12.27
C SER A 29 4.27 4.51 12.19
N GLY A 30 4.79 4.28 10.98
CA GLY A 30 5.91 3.35 10.78
C GLY A 30 5.50 1.88 10.78
N TYR A 31 4.20 1.55 10.81
CA TYR A 31 3.76 0.16 10.81
C TYR A 31 4.11 -0.54 9.50
N LEU A 32 4.79 -1.68 9.62
CA LEU A 32 5.06 -2.59 8.52
C LEU A 32 3.78 -3.36 8.19
N PHE A 33 3.26 -3.18 6.98
CA PHE A 33 2.09 -3.95 6.52
C PHE A 33 2.47 -5.36 6.08
N GLY A 34 3.66 -5.52 5.53
CA GLY A 34 4.13 -6.75 4.93
C GLY A 34 5.10 -6.47 3.81
N ALA A 35 5.29 -7.45 2.94
CA ALA A 35 6.15 -7.33 1.77
C ALA A 35 5.61 -8.11 0.59
N ALA A 36 5.87 -7.61 -0.62
CA ALA A 36 5.75 -8.42 -1.83
C ALA A 36 7.08 -9.15 -2.10
N SER A 37 7.01 -10.42 -2.50
CA SER A 37 8.16 -11.24 -2.87
C SER A 37 7.71 -12.32 -3.86
N ASP A 38 8.32 -12.39 -5.04
CA ASP A 38 7.96 -13.31 -6.14
C ASP A 38 6.44 -13.36 -6.45
N GLY A 39 5.78 -12.21 -6.48
CA GLY A 39 4.34 -12.11 -6.73
C GLY A 39 3.45 -12.64 -5.59
N LYS A 40 4.04 -12.95 -4.43
CA LYS A 40 3.32 -13.35 -3.22
C LYS A 40 3.35 -12.24 -2.18
N TRP A 41 2.28 -12.19 -1.39
CA TRP A 41 2.20 -11.33 -0.21
C TRP A 41 2.72 -12.07 1.03
N LEU A 42 3.69 -11.47 1.70
CA LEU A 42 4.18 -11.88 3.01
C LEU A 42 3.61 -10.94 4.08
N LYS A 43 3.15 -11.50 5.20
CA LYS A 43 2.65 -10.73 6.33
C LYS A 43 3.79 -9.96 7.03
N ALA A 44 3.42 -8.96 7.83
CA ALA A 44 4.35 -8.12 8.57
C ALA A 44 5.37 -8.93 9.39
N GLU A 45 4.93 -9.90 10.18
CA GLU A 45 5.78 -10.68 11.10
C GLU A 45 6.75 -11.61 10.36
N GLU A 46 6.31 -12.14 9.21
CA GLU A 46 7.12 -12.98 8.34
C GLU A 46 8.19 -12.16 7.61
N SER A 47 7.75 -11.06 6.98
CA SER A 47 8.65 -10.15 6.25
C SER A 47 9.67 -9.48 7.18
N ALA A 48 9.29 -9.17 8.42
CA ALA A 48 10.14 -8.52 9.41
C ALA A 48 11.49 -9.22 9.65
N ARG A 49 11.53 -10.55 9.50
CA ARG A 49 12.74 -11.37 9.66
C ARG A 49 13.80 -11.11 8.60
N SER A 50 13.40 -10.54 7.46
CA SER A 50 14.22 -10.38 6.27
C SER A 50 14.47 -8.92 5.90
N VAL A 51 13.65 -7.98 6.42
CA VAL A 51 13.90 -6.54 6.27
C VAL A 51 15.12 -6.14 7.10
N LYS A 52 16.08 -5.48 6.46
CA LYS A 52 17.33 -5.06 7.09
C LYS A 52 17.25 -3.61 7.56
N ALA A 53 18.09 -3.26 8.53
CA ALA A 53 18.37 -1.86 8.79
C ALA A 53 18.95 -1.17 7.55
N ASP A 54 18.73 0.13 7.45
CA ASP A 54 19.15 1.00 6.34
C ASP A 54 18.52 0.63 4.98
N THR A 55 17.41 -0.13 5.00
CA THR A 55 16.62 -0.38 3.79
C THR A 55 16.10 0.97 3.26
N THR A 56 16.33 1.24 1.97
CA THR A 56 15.85 2.47 1.33
C THR A 56 14.42 2.29 0.82
N TYR A 57 13.56 3.23 1.17
CA TYR A 57 12.16 3.27 0.77
C TYR A 57 11.89 4.50 -0.09
N GLN A 58 11.09 4.32 -1.12
CA GLN A 58 10.47 5.41 -1.85
C GLN A 58 9.17 5.81 -1.14
N ILE A 59 8.99 7.09 -0.81
CA ILE A 59 7.80 7.60 -0.14
C ILE A 59 6.81 8.14 -1.17
N TYR A 60 5.55 7.73 -1.04
CA TYR A 60 4.46 8.11 -1.91
C TYR A 60 3.32 8.75 -1.11
N SER A 61 2.75 9.82 -1.66
CA SER A 61 1.38 10.24 -1.35
C SER A 61 0.40 9.41 -2.20
N LEU A 62 -0.89 9.75 -2.17
CA LEU A 62 -1.87 9.17 -3.07
C LEU A 62 -1.61 9.46 -4.56
N THR A 63 -0.84 10.52 -4.88
CA THR A 63 -0.71 11.01 -6.27
C THR A 63 0.71 11.23 -6.77
N VAL A 64 1.70 11.33 -5.88
CA VAL A 64 3.08 11.63 -6.26
C VAL A 64 4.09 10.87 -5.40
N LYS A 65 5.28 10.62 -5.96
CA LYS A 65 6.47 10.29 -5.16
C LYS A 65 6.95 11.56 -4.46
N LEU A 66 7.09 11.50 -3.13
CA LEU A 66 7.49 12.64 -2.29
C LEU A 66 9.00 12.66 -2.01
N GLY A 67 9.67 11.51 -2.10
CA GLY A 67 11.09 11.41 -1.81
C GLY A 67 11.51 9.99 -1.45
N GLU A 68 12.58 9.89 -0.69
CA GLU A 68 13.16 8.64 -0.20
C GLU A 68 13.50 8.76 1.29
N ALA A 69 13.47 7.64 1.99
CA ALA A 69 13.88 7.52 3.39
C ALA A 69 14.62 6.21 3.62
N THR A 70 15.46 6.16 4.65
CA THR A 70 16.00 4.90 5.16
C THR A 70 15.16 4.42 6.34
N GLY A 71 14.91 3.11 6.43
CA GLY A 71 14.18 2.50 7.54
C GLY A 71 15.08 1.65 8.43
N SER A 72 14.75 1.60 9.72
CA SER A 72 15.35 0.66 10.66
C SER A 72 15.00 -0.80 10.33
N ALA A 73 15.69 -1.75 10.96
CA ALA A 73 15.17 -3.11 11.04
C ALA A 73 13.82 -3.10 11.81
N PRO A 74 12.83 -3.91 11.41
CA PRO A 74 11.54 -3.93 12.08
C PRO A 74 11.66 -4.41 13.53
N LYS A 75 10.82 -3.85 14.40
CA LYS A 75 10.69 -4.27 15.80
C LYS A 75 9.23 -4.46 16.13
N SER A 76 8.96 -5.41 17.02
CA SER A 76 7.64 -5.57 17.61
C SER A 76 7.28 -4.32 18.41
N VAL A 77 6.06 -3.81 18.23
CA VAL A 77 5.47 -2.82 19.13
C VAL A 77 5.20 -3.53 20.45
N ASP A 78 5.57 -2.93 21.58
CA ASP A 78 5.28 -3.48 22.91
C ASP A 78 3.76 -3.69 23.11
N GLU A 79 3.36 -4.27 24.25
CA GLU A 79 1.95 -4.47 24.58
C GLU A 79 1.11 -3.20 24.32
N PRO A 80 -0.09 -3.33 23.71
CA PRO A 80 -0.93 -4.53 23.64
C PRO A 80 -0.79 -5.36 22.35
N CYS A 81 0.05 -4.98 21.39
CA CYS A 81 0.06 -5.57 20.04
C CYS A 81 1.45 -6.08 19.64
N PRO A 82 1.99 -7.13 20.30
CA PRO A 82 3.33 -7.64 20.03
C PRO A 82 3.52 -8.17 18.59
N ASP A 83 2.43 -8.51 17.90
CA ASP A 83 2.49 -8.95 16.50
C ASP A 83 2.60 -7.77 15.51
N THR A 84 2.35 -6.54 15.97
CA THR A 84 2.54 -5.34 15.14
C THR A 84 4.03 -5.04 15.01
N MET A 85 4.51 -4.92 13.78
CA MET A 85 5.90 -4.60 13.49
C MET A 85 6.01 -3.14 13.07
N GLU A 86 7.00 -2.43 13.60
CA GLU A 86 7.28 -1.02 13.31
C GLU A 86 8.68 -0.85 12.71
N VAL A 87 8.77 0.02 11.71
CA VAL A 87 9.99 0.52 11.08
C VAL A 87 10.08 2.02 11.33
N THR A 88 11.15 2.47 11.97
CA THR A 88 11.44 3.91 12.08
C THR A 88 12.01 4.39 10.74
N LEU A 89 11.29 5.30 10.07
CA LEU A 89 11.73 5.97 8.85
C LEU A 89 12.50 7.26 9.19
N SER A 90 13.56 7.54 8.44
CA SER A 90 14.38 8.76 8.59
C SER A 90 13.64 10.04 8.23
N GLU A 91 12.70 9.96 7.28
CA GLU A 91 11.88 11.07 6.80
C GLU A 91 10.41 10.64 6.79
N LYS A 92 9.53 11.54 7.24
CA LYS A 92 8.07 11.33 7.27
C LYS A 92 7.36 12.60 6.79
N PRO A 93 7.30 12.84 5.45
CA PRO A 93 6.55 13.97 4.91
C PRO A 93 5.11 13.95 5.38
N GLU A 94 4.50 15.11 5.64
CA GLU A 94 3.12 15.23 6.13
C GLU A 94 2.12 14.53 5.22
N ASP A 95 2.27 14.67 3.90
CA ASP A 95 1.42 14.03 2.89
C ASP A 95 1.82 12.59 2.54
N GLY A 96 2.83 12.04 3.22
CA GLY A 96 3.31 10.68 2.99
C GLY A 96 2.33 9.64 3.51
N VAL A 97 1.98 8.67 2.67
CA VAL A 97 1.04 7.58 3.00
C VAL A 97 1.76 6.24 3.07
N ILE A 98 2.51 5.88 2.03
CA ILE A 98 3.22 4.60 1.94
C ILE A 98 4.70 4.82 1.62
N ALA A 99 5.56 4.09 2.33
CA ALA A 99 6.96 3.90 2.00
C ALA A 99 7.15 2.48 1.43
N LEU A 100 7.67 2.37 0.21
CA LEU A 100 7.90 1.10 -0.49
C LEU A 100 9.37 0.93 -0.82
N ALA A 101 9.98 -0.17 -0.37
CA ALA A 101 11.32 -0.55 -0.79
C ALA A 101 11.26 -1.44 -2.04
N ALA A 102 11.20 -0.82 -3.20
CA ALA A 102 11.24 -1.50 -4.48
C ALA A 102 11.94 -0.65 -5.54
N PRO A 103 12.53 -1.26 -6.59
CA PRO A 103 13.17 -0.51 -7.67
C PRO A 103 12.18 0.08 -8.68
N TRP A 104 10.91 -0.31 -8.64
CA TRP A 104 9.88 0.15 -9.58
C TRP A 104 9.05 1.32 -9.04
N ASN A 105 8.34 1.98 -9.96
CA ASN A 105 7.39 3.04 -9.65
C ASN A 105 6.07 2.45 -9.15
N ALA A 106 5.65 2.81 -7.94
CA ALA A 106 4.36 2.39 -7.36
C ALA A 106 3.14 3.14 -7.92
N LEU A 107 3.36 4.21 -8.67
CA LEU A 107 2.34 5.01 -9.35
C LEU A 107 2.56 4.96 -10.88
N PRO A 108 2.40 3.77 -11.52
CA PRO A 108 2.64 3.63 -12.97
C PRO A 108 1.67 4.44 -13.82
N ARG A 109 0.51 4.79 -13.25
CA ARG A 109 -0.50 5.70 -13.83
C ARG A 109 -0.67 6.89 -12.89
N LYS A 110 -1.28 7.96 -13.41
CA LYS A 110 -1.36 9.26 -12.72
C LYS A 110 -2.74 9.46 -12.10
N PRO A 111 -2.98 9.03 -10.86
CA PRO A 111 -4.19 9.42 -10.16
C PRO A 111 -4.22 10.92 -9.96
N HIS A 112 -5.42 11.50 -9.98
CA HIS A 112 -5.63 12.89 -9.63
C HIS A 112 -6.83 13.06 -8.70
N MET A 113 -6.72 14.06 -7.83
CA MET A 113 -7.80 14.45 -6.94
C MET A 113 -8.85 15.23 -7.72
N ALA A 114 -10.12 14.90 -7.52
CA ALA A 114 -11.24 15.67 -8.06
C ALA A 114 -11.96 16.45 -6.95
N ASP A 115 -12.71 17.49 -7.35
CA ASP A 115 -13.50 18.29 -6.42
C ASP A 115 -14.59 17.43 -5.74
N THR A 116 -14.54 17.38 -4.41
CA THR A 116 -15.44 16.58 -3.56
C THR A 116 -16.87 17.12 -3.49
N THR A 117 -17.11 18.33 -4.02
CA THR A 117 -18.43 18.97 -4.05
C THR A 117 -19.21 18.71 -5.34
N GLN A 118 -18.62 17.99 -6.30
CA GLN A 118 -19.27 17.67 -7.57
C GLN A 118 -20.57 16.88 -7.37
N GLN A 119 -21.68 17.48 -7.81
CA GLN A 119 -23.02 16.96 -7.54
C GLN A 119 -23.25 15.55 -8.08
N VAL A 120 -22.66 15.20 -9.23
CA VAL A 120 -22.76 13.86 -9.82
C VAL A 120 -22.27 12.77 -8.86
N TYR A 121 -21.19 13.01 -8.12
CA TYR A 121 -20.64 12.05 -7.17
C TYR A 121 -21.40 12.06 -5.85
N VAL A 122 -21.86 13.23 -5.40
CA VAL A 122 -22.74 13.35 -4.22
C VAL A 122 -24.04 12.58 -4.43
N ASP A 123 -24.62 12.70 -5.63
CA ASP A 123 -25.85 11.99 -6.01
C ASP A 123 -25.60 10.49 -6.12
N ALA A 124 -24.51 10.07 -6.74
CA ALA A 124 -24.13 8.65 -6.83
C ALA A 124 -24.00 7.99 -5.44
N VAL A 125 -23.32 8.65 -4.49
CA VAL A 125 -23.21 8.16 -3.11
C VAL A 125 -24.57 8.15 -2.42
N ARG A 126 -25.38 9.21 -2.60
CA ARG A 126 -26.72 9.28 -1.99
C ARG A 126 -27.60 8.15 -2.48
N ASP A 127 -27.62 7.90 -3.78
CA ASP A 127 -28.45 6.86 -4.37
C ASP A 127 -27.94 5.47 -3.98
N PHE A 128 -26.63 5.25 -3.92
CA PHE A 128 -26.07 4.04 -3.33
C PHE A 128 -26.57 3.81 -1.89
N LEU A 129 -26.53 4.83 -1.02
CA LEU A 129 -26.99 4.70 0.37
C LEU A 129 -28.50 4.43 0.47
N LYS A 130 -29.32 5.00 -0.42
CA LYS A 130 -30.76 4.65 -0.51
C LYS A 130 -30.97 3.18 -0.85
N THR A 131 -30.15 2.59 -1.73
CA THR A 131 -30.21 1.13 -2.00
C THR A 131 -29.88 0.29 -0.77
N LYS A 132 -29.24 0.87 0.24
CA LYS A 132 -28.95 0.24 1.54
C LYS A 132 -30.01 0.53 2.61
N GLY A 133 -31.14 1.13 2.23
CA GLY A 133 -32.25 1.43 3.14
C GLY A 133 -32.12 2.74 3.91
N ILE A 134 -31.18 3.62 3.55
CA ILE A 134 -31.06 4.95 4.15
C ILE A 134 -31.92 5.92 3.34
N GLU A 135 -33.13 6.21 3.82
CA GLU A 135 -34.14 6.97 3.06
C GLU A 135 -33.72 8.41 2.74
N GLN A 136 -33.07 9.09 3.69
CA GLN A 136 -32.64 10.48 3.58
C GLN A 136 -31.15 10.63 3.90
N PRO A 137 -30.23 10.13 3.04
CA PRO A 137 -28.81 10.20 3.33
C PRO A 137 -28.32 11.65 3.22
N LYS A 138 -27.71 12.15 4.30
CA LYS A 138 -26.81 13.30 4.24
C LYS A 138 -25.45 12.78 3.79
N VAL A 139 -24.83 13.42 2.80
CA VAL A 139 -23.56 12.95 2.22
C VAL A 139 -22.52 14.04 2.36
N LYS A 140 -21.35 13.67 2.88
CA LYS A 140 -20.12 14.44 2.73
C LYS A 140 -19.07 13.52 2.10
N ILE A 141 -18.50 13.96 0.98
CA ILE A 141 -17.38 13.27 0.34
C ILE A 141 -16.08 13.82 0.94
N ASP A 142 -15.21 12.93 1.37
CA ASP A 142 -13.90 13.25 1.95
C ASP A 142 -12.81 13.27 0.88
N ASN A 143 -12.88 12.35 -0.08
CA ASN A 143 -11.91 12.23 -1.16
C ASN A 143 -12.56 11.68 -2.43
N ILE A 144 -12.17 12.21 -3.59
CA ILE A 144 -12.43 11.64 -4.91
C ILE A 144 -11.09 11.50 -5.63
N LEU A 145 -10.71 10.26 -5.90
CA LEU A 145 -9.52 9.92 -6.68
C LEU A 145 -9.96 9.36 -8.03
N ARG A 146 -9.43 9.92 -9.12
CA ARG A 146 -9.68 9.46 -10.49
C ARG A 146 -8.41 8.84 -11.04
N ILE A 147 -8.50 7.61 -11.55
CA ILE A 147 -7.38 6.83 -12.06
C ILE A 147 -7.89 5.70 -12.96
N ASP A 148 -7.16 5.43 -14.03
CA ASP A 148 -7.29 4.22 -14.85
C ASP A 148 -6.71 3.01 -14.07
N LEU A 149 -7.56 2.21 -13.43
CA LEU A 149 -7.16 1.10 -12.56
C LEU A 149 -6.74 -0.14 -13.35
N ASP A 150 -7.34 -0.40 -14.50
CA ASP A 150 -7.10 -1.64 -15.26
C ASP A 150 -6.19 -1.44 -16.48
N GLY A 151 -6.02 -0.22 -16.97
CA GLY A 151 -5.15 0.13 -18.07
C GLY A 151 -5.85 0.22 -19.43
N ASP A 152 -7.17 0.32 -19.47
CA ASP A 152 -7.92 0.42 -20.72
C ASP A 152 -8.03 1.86 -21.28
N GLY A 153 -7.62 2.85 -20.48
CA GLY A 153 -7.63 4.27 -20.83
C GLY A 153 -8.89 5.02 -20.40
N GLU A 154 -9.86 4.35 -19.78
CA GLU A 154 -10.96 4.97 -19.04
C GLU A 154 -10.55 5.19 -17.58
N GLU A 155 -11.13 6.20 -16.92
CA GLU A 155 -10.80 6.49 -15.52
C GLU A 155 -11.91 6.00 -14.60
N GLU A 156 -11.56 5.13 -13.65
CA GLU A 156 -12.40 4.83 -12.50
C GLU A 156 -12.38 5.98 -11.48
N VAL A 157 -13.43 6.00 -10.66
CA VAL A 157 -13.60 6.98 -9.59
C VAL A 157 -13.68 6.25 -8.25
N LEU A 158 -12.70 6.48 -7.39
CA LEU A 158 -12.68 5.99 -6.02
C LEU A 158 -13.17 7.11 -5.10
N ILE A 159 -14.27 6.85 -4.39
CA ILE A 159 -14.92 7.84 -3.53
C ILE A 159 -14.85 7.37 -2.08
N THR A 160 -14.28 8.20 -1.21
CA THR A 160 -14.41 8.05 0.25
C THR A 160 -15.42 9.07 0.75
N ALA A 161 -16.44 8.63 1.48
CA ALA A 161 -17.52 9.48 1.95
C ALA A 161 -18.06 9.06 3.31
N THR A 162 -18.87 9.93 3.91
CA THR A 162 -19.58 9.69 5.17
C THR A 162 -21.05 10.10 5.07
N ASN A 163 -21.91 9.36 5.77
CA ASN A 163 -23.26 9.82 6.14
C ASN A 163 -23.39 10.13 7.64
N TYR A 164 -22.30 9.98 8.40
CA TYR A 164 -22.32 10.14 9.85
C TYR A 164 -21.97 11.57 10.25
N PHE A 165 -22.93 12.23 10.91
CA PHE A 165 -22.83 13.61 11.38
C PHE A 165 -23.15 13.70 12.87
N ARG A 166 -22.49 14.62 13.56
CA ARG A 166 -22.83 15.02 14.91
C ARG A 166 -24.12 15.84 14.91
N LYS A 167 -24.69 16.07 16.10
CA LYS A 167 -25.90 16.89 16.28
C LYS A 167 -25.72 18.34 15.82
N ASP A 168 -24.50 18.86 15.85
CA ASP A 168 -24.13 20.19 15.35
C ASP A 168 -23.83 20.20 13.84
N GLU A 169 -24.18 19.11 13.14
CA GLU A 169 -23.94 18.88 11.72
C GLU A 169 -22.46 18.79 11.30
N SER A 170 -21.52 18.77 12.24
CA SER A 170 -20.12 18.52 11.94
C SER A 170 -19.87 17.03 11.66
N VAL A 171 -18.83 16.75 10.87
CA VAL A 171 -18.35 15.37 10.72
C VAL A 171 -17.36 15.09 11.85
N PRO A 172 -17.52 13.97 12.59
CA PRO A 172 -16.56 13.61 13.63
C PRO A 172 -15.15 13.52 13.06
N MET A 173 -14.15 13.98 13.83
CA MET A 173 -12.75 13.66 13.53
C MET A 173 -12.59 12.15 13.40
N ARG A 174 -11.88 11.74 12.35
CA ARG A 174 -11.49 10.37 12.06
C ARG A 174 -9.99 10.24 12.23
#